data_AF-A0A931MC30-F1
#
_entry.id   AF-A0A931MC30-F1
#
_cell.length_a   1.000
_cell.length_b   1.000
_cell.length_c   1.000
_cell.angle_alpha   90.00
_cell.angle_beta   90.00
_cell.angle_gamma   90.00
#
_symmetry.space_group_name_H-M   'P 1'
#
loop_
_entity.id
_entity.type
_entity.pdbx_description
1 polymer ?
#
loop_
_entity_poly.entity_id
_entity_poly.type
_entity_poly.pdbx_seq_one_letter_code
_entity_poly.pdbx_strand_id
1 'polypeptide(L)'
;MAGLKLLCPVYTLDNKLLLPAGSVLSEETLNALVSSNRYPDYQECSLIGYGSIKEDMLQFLTEPPYDVIFAGEKEISAILKVTEKIKLILPLLQSLDYFKQHDPYTYRHILMVFALSTLISKDFLSDHEDRLKGIASGPTHDIGKICTPLNILRKTKPVTQAELNNLKHHSIAGYVLLSYYLRDTGHLFARVARDHHEKKDGSGFRPG
;
A
#
# COMPACT_ATOMS: atom_id res chain seq x y z
N MET A 1 -2.31 11.97 20.85
CA MET A 1 -1.12 12.24 20.01
C MET A 1 -1.19 13.70 19.58
N ALA A 2 -0.12 14.49 19.75
CA ALA A 2 -0.05 15.80 19.12
C ALA A 2 -0.15 15.61 17.60
N GLY A 3 -1.04 16.34 16.93
CA GLY A 3 -1.38 16.06 15.54
C GLY A 3 -0.20 16.33 14.59
N LEU A 4 0.06 15.39 13.67
CA LEU A 4 1.13 15.52 12.67
C LEU A 4 0.72 16.53 11.59
N LYS A 5 1.52 17.58 11.36
CA LYS A 5 1.25 18.54 10.29
C LYS A 5 1.68 17.96 8.94
N LEU A 6 0.76 17.91 7.97
CA LEU A 6 1.04 17.42 6.63
C LEU A 6 1.96 18.37 5.86
N LEU A 7 3.06 17.86 5.31
CA LEU A 7 3.95 18.63 4.44
C LEU A 7 3.39 18.79 3.02
N CYS A 8 2.69 17.77 2.54
CA CYS A 8 2.12 17.69 1.21
C CYS A 8 0.61 17.44 1.31
N PRO A 9 -0.17 17.83 0.30
CA PRO A 9 -1.59 17.50 0.23
C PRO A 9 -1.80 16.01 -0.07
N VAL A 10 -2.95 15.47 0.32
CA VAL A 10 -3.38 14.10 0.00
C VAL A 10 -4.54 14.17 -0.98
N TYR A 11 -4.38 13.51 -2.13
CA TYR A 11 -5.39 13.39 -3.17
C TYR A 11 -5.75 11.93 -3.42
N THR A 12 -7.01 11.67 -3.77
CA THR A 12 -7.41 10.41 -4.40
C THR A 12 -6.85 10.32 -5.83
N LEU A 13 -6.92 9.12 -6.41
CA LEU A 13 -6.43 8.88 -7.77
C LEU A 13 -7.18 9.72 -8.83
N ASP A 14 -8.46 9.99 -8.62
CA ASP A 14 -9.30 10.88 -9.46
C ASP A 14 -9.13 12.38 -9.12
N ASN A 15 -8.04 12.74 -8.42
CA ASN A 15 -7.66 14.12 -8.05
C ASN A 15 -8.62 14.83 -7.07
N LYS A 16 -9.44 14.10 -6.31
CA LYS A 16 -10.20 14.69 -5.19
C LYS A 16 -9.25 15.00 -4.05
N LEU A 17 -9.18 16.26 -3.65
CA LEU A 17 -8.44 16.69 -2.46
C LEU A 17 -9.11 16.12 -1.20
N LEU A 18 -8.37 15.31 -0.44
CA LEU A 18 -8.81 14.80 0.86
C LEU A 18 -8.36 15.72 1.99
N LEU A 19 -7.07 16.05 2.02
CA LEU A 19 -6.49 16.96 3.02
C LEU A 19 -5.45 17.89 2.36
N PRO A 20 -5.54 19.22 2.54
CA PRO A 20 -4.52 20.14 2.03
C PRO A 20 -3.20 20.03 2.80
N ALA A 21 -2.12 20.51 2.18
CA ALA A 21 -0.86 20.72 2.88
C ALA A 21 -1.07 21.67 4.07
N GLY A 22 -0.39 21.37 5.18
CA GLY A 22 -0.52 22.12 6.42
C GLY A 22 -1.68 21.69 7.33
N SER A 23 -2.56 20.79 6.89
CA SER A 23 -3.54 20.15 7.76
C SER A 23 -2.87 19.43 8.92
N VAL A 24 -3.50 19.48 10.09
CA VAL A 24 -3.06 18.76 11.28
C VAL A 24 -3.79 17.42 11.32
N LEU A 25 -3.04 16.33 11.20
CA LEU A 25 -3.57 14.98 11.25
C LEU A 25 -3.86 14.59 12.71
N SER A 26 -5.10 14.86 13.14
CA SER A 26 -5.65 14.44 14.42
C SER A 26 -6.72 13.35 14.23
N GLU A 27 -7.10 12.69 15.33
CA GLU A 27 -8.23 11.76 15.35
C GLU A 27 -9.52 12.44 14.89
N GLU A 28 -9.77 13.67 15.34
CA GLU A 28 -10.90 14.50 14.89
C GLU A 28 -10.88 14.73 13.37
N THR A 29 -9.73 15.10 12.82
CA THR A 29 -9.58 15.36 11.38
C THR A 29 -9.82 14.09 10.56
N LEU A 30 -9.30 12.95 11.01
CA LEU A 30 -9.49 11.65 10.36
C LEU A 30 -10.94 11.17 10.44
N ASN A 31 -11.58 11.31 11.61
CA ASN A 31 -12.98 10.94 11.78
C ASN A 31 -13.89 11.80 10.91
N ALA A 32 -13.65 13.12 10.86
CA ALA A 32 -14.37 14.02 9.96
C ALA A 32 -14.18 13.65 8.48
N LEU A 33 -12.95 13.31 8.08
CA LEU A 33 -12.64 12.85 6.73
C LEU A 33 -13.39 11.56 6.38
N VAL A 34 -13.36 10.57 7.26
CA VAL A 34 -14.05 9.29 7.09
C VAL A 34 -15.56 9.50 6.99
N SER A 35 -16.15 10.30 7.89
CA SER A 35 -17.59 10.63 7.85
C SER A 35 -17.99 11.43 6.60
N SER A 36 -17.06 12.12 5.95
CA SER A 36 -17.32 12.85 4.70
C SER A 36 -17.42 11.94 3.47
N ASN A 37 -16.96 10.70 3.57
CA ASN A 37 -17.01 9.75 2.45
C ASN A 37 -18.46 9.26 2.24
N ARG A 38 -19.12 9.83 1.23
CA ARG A 38 -20.48 9.48 0.81
C ARG A 38 -20.54 8.42 -0.30
N TYR A 39 -19.40 7.85 -0.70
CA TYR A 39 -19.43 6.81 -1.72
C TYR A 39 -20.17 5.56 -1.19
N PRO A 40 -20.99 4.90 -2.03
CA PRO A 40 -21.53 3.59 -1.69
C PRO A 40 -20.37 2.62 -1.44
N ASP A 41 -20.64 1.53 -0.72
CA ASP A 41 -19.64 0.50 -0.44
C ASP A 41 -18.91 0.13 -1.74
N TYR A 42 -17.60 0.34 -1.75
CA TYR A 42 -16.81 0.06 -2.94
C TYR A 42 -16.92 -1.42 -3.28
N GLN A 43 -17.15 -1.72 -4.56
CA GLN A 43 -17.13 -3.08 -5.02
C GLN A 43 -15.77 -3.73 -4.71
N GLU A 44 -15.82 -4.88 -4.05
CA GLU A 44 -14.66 -5.73 -3.84
C GLU A 44 -14.47 -6.67 -5.02
N CYS A 45 -13.24 -6.71 -5.54
CA CYS A 45 -12.85 -7.61 -6.62
C CYS A 45 -11.67 -8.46 -6.16
N SER A 46 -11.60 -9.69 -6.68
CA SER A 46 -10.45 -10.58 -6.44
C SER A 46 -9.17 -9.94 -7.00
N LEU A 47 -8.10 -9.93 -6.21
CA LEU A 47 -6.81 -9.38 -6.62
C LEU A 47 -6.23 -10.16 -7.82
N ILE A 48 -6.24 -11.50 -7.75
CA ILE A 48 -5.70 -12.33 -8.84
C ILE A 48 -6.58 -12.27 -10.11
N GLY A 49 -7.88 -11.97 -9.95
CA GLY A 49 -8.83 -11.87 -11.05
C GLY A 49 -8.90 -10.50 -11.71
N TYR A 50 -8.11 -9.53 -11.24
CA TYR A 50 -8.14 -8.15 -11.73
C TYR A 50 -7.04 -7.92 -12.78
N GLY A 51 -7.45 -7.48 -13.98
CA GLY A 51 -6.52 -7.17 -15.07
C GLY A 51 -5.63 -8.37 -15.42
N SER A 52 -4.32 -8.14 -15.51
CA SER A 52 -3.32 -9.21 -15.71
C SER A 52 -2.45 -9.46 -14.47
N ILE A 53 -2.96 -9.14 -13.27
CA ILE A 53 -2.19 -9.28 -12.03
C ILE A 53 -1.68 -10.72 -11.87
N LYS A 54 -2.47 -11.73 -12.23
CA LYS A 54 -2.05 -13.13 -12.17
C LYS A 54 -0.84 -13.41 -13.05
N GLU A 55 -0.90 -12.99 -14.31
CA GLU A 55 0.16 -13.20 -15.30
C GLU A 55 1.42 -12.42 -14.90
N ASP A 56 1.26 -11.17 -14.47
CA ASP A 56 2.35 -10.32 -14.02
C ASP A 56 3.03 -10.91 -12.76
N MET A 57 2.24 -11.42 -11.80
CA MET A 57 2.79 -12.10 -10.63
C MET A 57 3.57 -13.35 -11.01
N LEU A 58 3.02 -14.21 -11.88
CA LEU A 58 3.71 -15.40 -12.37
C LEU A 58 5.06 -15.06 -13.02
N GLN A 59 5.07 -14.02 -13.86
CA GLN A 59 6.30 -13.51 -14.45
C GLN A 59 7.27 -13.01 -13.37
N PHE A 60 6.86 -12.12 -12.49
CA PHE A 60 7.76 -11.51 -11.51
C PHE A 60 8.34 -12.51 -10.50
N LEU A 61 7.58 -13.54 -10.12
CA LEU A 61 8.03 -14.61 -9.23
C LEU A 61 9.10 -15.50 -9.88
N THR A 62 9.16 -15.55 -11.21
CA THR A 62 10.09 -16.38 -11.98
C THR A 62 11.26 -15.59 -12.58
N GLU A 63 11.31 -14.28 -12.33
CA GLU A 63 12.38 -13.39 -12.77
C GLU A 63 13.36 -13.04 -11.63
N PRO A 64 14.66 -12.83 -11.95
CA PRO A 64 15.61 -12.31 -10.99
C PRO A 64 15.20 -10.96 -10.36
N PRO A 65 15.45 -10.75 -9.05
CA PRO A 65 16.15 -11.65 -8.12
C PRO A 65 15.19 -12.59 -7.35
N TYR A 66 13.93 -12.72 -7.77
CA TYR A 66 12.91 -13.46 -7.01
C TYR A 66 12.84 -14.93 -7.41
N ASP A 67 13.32 -15.27 -8.61
CA ASP A 67 13.49 -16.64 -9.10
C ASP A 67 14.20 -17.56 -8.10
N VAL A 68 15.21 -17.08 -7.37
CA VAL A 68 15.92 -17.87 -6.35
C VAL A 68 15.10 -18.10 -5.08
N ILE A 69 14.15 -17.22 -4.77
CA ILE A 69 13.29 -17.32 -3.57
C ILE A 69 12.09 -18.22 -3.86
N PHE A 70 11.49 -18.08 -5.06
CA PHE A 70 10.28 -18.77 -5.46
C PHE A 70 10.54 -19.90 -6.48
N ALA A 71 11.77 -20.46 -6.50
CA ALA A 71 12.24 -21.44 -7.48
C ALA A 71 11.38 -22.72 -7.58
N GLY A 72 10.53 -23.00 -6.60
CA GLY A 72 9.67 -24.17 -6.57
C GLY A 72 8.22 -23.89 -7.01
N GLU A 73 7.68 -24.79 -7.85
CA GLU A 73 6.28 -24.74 -8.29
C GLU A 73 5.28 -24.76 -7.11
N LYS A 74 5.67 -25.38 -5.98
CA LYS A 74 4.84 -25.47 -4.78
C LYS A 74 4.66 -24.11 -4.11
N GLU A 75 5.72 -23.33 -4.00
CA GLU A 75 5.73 -22.00 -3.41
C GLU A 75 4.86 -21.05 -4.24
N ILE A 76 5.07 -21.04 -5.56
CA ILE A 76 4.27 -20.25 -6.51
C ILE A 76 2.78 -20.64 -6.39
N SER A 77 2.47 -21.95 -6.45
CA SER A 77 1.09 -22.44 -6.32
C SER A 77 0.45 -22.00 -5.00
N ALA A 78 1.20 -22.04 -3.89
CA ALA A 78 0.70 -21.62 -2.59
C ALA A 78 0.42 -20.10 -2.53
N ILE A 79 1.28 -19.28 -3.14
CA ILE A 79 1.08 -17.83 -3.21
C ILE A 79 -0.17 -17.51 -4.03
N LEU A 80 -0.34 -18.14 -5.20
CA LEU A 80 -1.52 -17.90 -6.03
C LEU A 80 -2.82 -18.30 -5.32
N LYS A 81 -2.83 -19.44 -4.61
CA LYS A 81 -4.00 -19.87 -3.80
C LYS A 81 -4.35 -18.90 -2.69
N VAL A 82 -3.36 -18.26 -2.07
CA VAL A 82 -3.61 -17.22 -1.06
C VAL A 82 -4.13 -15.96 -1.74
N THR A 83 -3.50 -15.54 -2.84
CA THR A 83 -3.86 -14.35 -3.63
C THR A 83 -5.29 -14.42 -4.14
N GLU A 84 -5.77 -15.61 -4.53
CA GLU A 84 -7.16 -15.85 -4.94
C GLU A 84 -8.19 -15.49 -3.87
N LYS A 85 -7.83 -15.67 -2.60
CA LYS A 85 -8.68 -15.32 -1.46
C LYS A 85 -8.64 -13.83 -1.13
N ILE A 86 -7.69 -13.08 -1.67
CA ILE A 86 -7.55 -11.64 -1.41
C ILE A 86 -8.53 -10.89 -2.31
N LYS A 87 -9.39 -10.10 -1.67
CA LYS A 87 -10.26 -9.14 -2.31
C LYS A 87 -9.84 -7.74 -1.89
N LEU A 88 -9.82 -6.81 -2.84
CA LEU A 88 -9.57 -5.40 -2.61
C LEU A 88 -10.70 -4.59 -3.21
N ILE A 89 -10.94 -3.43 -2.62
CA ILE A 89 -11.89 -2.45 -3.16
C ILE A 89 -11.34 -1.83 -4.45
N LEU A 90 -12.25 -1.46 -5.35
CA LEU A 90 -11.90 -0.94 -6.68
C LEU A 90 -10.87 0.21 -6.68
N PRO A 91 -10.92 1.23 -5.79
CA PRO A 91 -9.90 2.30 -5.78
C PRO A 91 -8.47 1.80 -5.58
N LEU A 92 -8.29 0.73 -4.78
CA LEU A 92 -6.96 0.13 -4.55
C LEU A 92 -6.48 -0.57 -5.81
N LEU A 93 -7.35 -1.31 -6.49
CA LEU A 93 -7.03 -2.00 -7.74
C LEU A 93 -6.71 -1.00 -8.87
N GLN A 94 -7.48 0.09 -8.97
CA GLN A 94 -7.20 1.17 -9.92
C GLN A 94 -5.86 1.86 -9.64
N SER A 95 -5.43 1.91 -8.39
CA SER A 95 -4.11 2.45 -8.04
C SER A 95 -2.98 1.51 -8.48
N LEU A 96 -3.21 0.19 -8.45
CA LEU A 96 -2.28 -0.79 -9.05
C LEU A 96 -2.17 -0.60 -10.56
N ASP A 97 -3.29 -0.36 -11.27
CA ASP A 97 -3.25 -0.02 -12.70
C ASP A 97 -2.47 1.27 -12.98
N TYR A 98 -2.69 2.30 -12.15
CA TYR A 98 -1.93 3.54 -12.25
C TYR A 98 -0.43 3.30 -12.12
N PHE A 99 0.01 2.55 -11.09
CA PHE A 99 1.42 2.22 -10.95
C PHE A 99 1.92 1.37 -12.11
N LYS A 100 1.15 0.38 -12.56
CA LYS A 100 1.53 -0.46 -13.70
C LYS A 100 1.82 0.39 -14.95
N GLN A 101 1.03 1.42 -15.20
CA GLN A 101 1.20 2.29 -16.37
C GLN A 101 2.28 3.36 -16.20
N HIS A 102 2.39 3.95 -15.01
CA HIS A 102 3.19 5.16 -14.80
C HIS A 102 4.46 4.95 -13.97
N ASP A 103 4.48 3.95 -13.10
CA ASP A 103 5.62 3.56 -12.25
C ASP A 103 5.70 2.03 -12.07
N PRO A 104 6.12 1.28 -13.11
CA PRO A 104 6.16 -0.19 -13.10
C PRO A 104 7.03 -0.76 -11.97
N TYR A 105 8.00 0.02 -11.48
CA TYR A 105 8.82 -0.36 -10.34
C TYR A 105 7.98 -0.50 -9.06
N THR A 106 7.19 0.52 -8.72
CA THR A 106 6.29 0.45 -7.55
C THR A 106 5.24 -0.64 -7.72
N TYR A 107 4.69 -0.84 -8.93
CA TYR A 107 3.77 -1.94 -9.20
C TYR A 107 4.38 -3.31 -8.91
N ARG A 108 5.56 -3.60 -9.48
CA ARG A 108 6.30 -4.85 -9.21
C ARG A 108 6.65 -4.97 -7.73
N HIS A 109 7.11 -3.89 -7.10
CA HIS A 109 7.47 -3.87 -5.68
C HIS A 109 6.28 -4.28 -4.80
N ILE A 110 5.10 -3.70 -5.03
CA ILE A 110 3.90 -3.99 -4.26
C ILE A 110 3.56 -5.48 -4.32
N LEU A 111 3.54 -6.06 -5.52
CA LEU A 111 3.21 -7.47 -5.72
C LEU A 111 4.25 -8.42 -5.12
N MET A 112 5.54 -8.06 -5.21
CA MET A 112 6.62 -8.90 -4.69
C MET A 112 6.74 -8.84 -3.17
N VAL A 113 6.57 -7.67 -2.54
CA VAL A 113 6.49 -7.57 -1.08
C VAL A 113 5.29 -8.36 -0.56
N PHE A 114 4.14 -8.28 -1.21
CA PHE A 114 2.97 -9.08 -0.88
C PHE A 114 3.25 -10.60 -0.96
N ALA A 115 3.91 -11.06 -2.03
CA ALA A 115 4.28 -12.47 -2.18
C ALA A 115 5.25 -12.94 -1.09
N LEU A 116 6.26 -12.12 -0.76
CA LEU A 116 7.21 -12.41 0.33
C LEU A 116 6.52 -12.44 1.68
N SER A 117 5.64 -11.48 1.97
CA SER A 117 4.84 -11.46 3.21
C SER A 117 3.95 -12.71 3.32
N THR A 118 3.42 -13.21 2.20
CA THR A 118 2.67 -14.46 2.16
C THR A 118 3.52 -15.67 2.56
N LEU A 119 4.79 -15.72 2.15
CA LEU A 119 5.70 -16.78 2.60
C LEU A 119 6.04 -16.65 4.08
N ILE A 120 6.50 -15.47 4.50
CA ILE A 120 6.95 -15.22 5.88
C ILE A 120 5.80 -15.48 6.87
N SER A 121 4.60 -15.00 6.58
CA SER A 121 3.46 -15.12 7.50
C SER A 121 3.09 -16.56 7.86
N LYS A 122 3.44 -17.56 7.02
CA LYS A 122 3.21 -18.98 7.32
C LYS A 122 3.97 -19.44 8.56
N ASP A 123 5.14 -18.87 8.79
CA ASP A 123 6.04 -19.28 9.87
C ASP A 123 5.77 -18.53 11.18
N PHE A 124 5.12 -17.36 11.10
CA PHE A 124 4.90 -16.47 12.26
C PHE A 124 3.46 -16.41 12.76
N LEU A 125 2.47 -16.75 11.92
CA LEU A 125 1.05 -16.66 12.28
C LEU A 125 0.40 -18.05 12.25
N SER A 126 0.07 -18.55 13.44
CA SER A 126 -0.57 -19.84 13.65
C SER A 126 -2.08 -19.80 13.38
N ASP A 127 -2.74 -18.67 13.68
CA ASP A 127 -4.15 -18.47 13.38
C ASP A 127 -4.37 -18.17 11.89
N HIS A 128 -5.30 -18.89 11.25
CA HIS A 128 -5.53 -18.80 9.82
C HIS A 128 -6.19 -17.46 9.42
N GLU A 129 -7.11 -16.94 10.23
CA GLU A 129 -7.83 -15.70 9.90
C GLU A 129 -6.94 -14.47 10.07
N ASP A 130 -6.21 -14.39 11.17
CA ASP A 130 -5.26 -13.30 11.42
C ASP A 130 -4.13 -13.31 10.38
N ARG A 131 -3.69 -14.50 9.97
CA ARG A 131 -2.75 -14.65 8.85
C ARG A 131 -3.31 -14.11 7.55
N LEU A 132 -4.55 -14.48 7.20
CA LEU A 132 -5.15 -14.00 5.94
C LEU A 132 -5.37 -12.49 5.96
N LYS A 133 -5.81 -11.92 7.07
CA LYS A 133 -5.95 -10.46 7.27
C LYS A 133 -4.60 -9.74 7.15
N GLY A 134 -3.57 -10.28 7.78
CA GLY A 134 -2.19 -9.77 7.68
C GLY A 134 -1.69 -9.78 6.25
N ILE A 135 -1.85 -10.90 5.54
CA ILE A 135 -1.44 -11.02 4.13
C ILE A 135 -2.23 -10.07 3.23
N ALA A 136 -3.55 -9.93 3.44
CA ALA A 136 -4.41 -9.04 2.65
C ALA A 136 -3.98 -7.56 2.72
N SER A 137 -3.26 -7.16 3.78
CA SER A 137 -2.73 -5.80 3.91
C SER A 137 -1.47 -5.54 3.07
N GLY A 138 -0.76 -6.59 2.63
CA GLY A 138 0.50 -6.49 1.91
C GLY A 138 0.45 -5.58 0.67
N PRO A 139 -0.57 -5.64 -0.20
CA PRO A 139 -0.66 -4.81 -1.39
C PRO A 139 -0.90 -3.31 -1.12
N THR A 140 -1.12 -2.92 0.14
CA THR A 140 -1.59 -1.57 0.49
C THR A 140 -0.50 -0.63 0.99
N HIS A 141 0.69 -1.16 1.33
CA HIS A 141 1.73 -0.39 2.03
C HIS A 141 2.16 0.87 1.28
N ASP A 142 2.32 0.75 -0.05
CA ASP A 142 2.85 1.80 -0.91
C ASP A 142 1.77 2.60 -1.67
N ILE A 143 0.48 2.40 -1.35
CA ILE A 143 -0.64 3.04 -2.06
C ILE A 143 -0.54 4.57 -2.06
N GLY A 144 0.03 5.15 -0.99
CA GLY A 144 0.18 6.60 -0.87
C GLY A 144 1.17 7.21 -1.86
N LYS A 145 1.94 6.40 -2.59
CA LYS A 145 2.82 6.89 -3.68
C LYS A 145 2.03 7.53 -4.82
N ILE A 146 0.71 7.35 -4.92
CA ILE A 146 -0.13 8.13 -5.85
C ILE A 146 -0.05 9.64 -5.58
N CYS A 147 0.28 10.04 -4.33
CA CYS A 147 0.49 11.43 -3.94
C CYS A 147 1.95 11.89 -4.12
N THR A 148 2.84 11.04 -4.64
CA THR A 148 4.25 11.37 -4.87
C THR A 148 4.45 11.70 -6.36
N PRO A 149 5.07 12.85 -6.70
CA PRO A 149 5.36 13.19 -8.09
C PRO A 149 6.17 12.12 -8.83
N LEU A 150 5.75 11.78 -10.07
CA LEU A 150 6.39 10.75 -10.89
C LEU A 150 7.88 11.03 -11.17
N ASN A 151 8.27 12.31 -11.27
CA ASN A 151 9.67 12.70 -11.45
C ASN A 151 10.54 12.41 -10.21
N ILE A 152 9.93 12.28 -9.03
CA ILE A 152 10.60 11.83 -7.80
C ILE A 152 10.63 10.29 -7.76
N LEU A 153 9.49 9.63 -8.01
CA LEU A 153 9.41 8.16 -7.98
C LEU A 153 10.35 7.48 -8.98
N ARG A 154 10.47 8.05 -10.18
CA ARG A 154 11.27 7.49 -11.28
C ARG A 154 12.69 8.04 -11.34
N LYS A 155 13.12 8.76 -10.31
CA LYS A 155 14.42 9.43 -10.33
C LYS A 155 15.54 8.40 -10.28
N THR A 156 16.44 8.44 -11.27
CA THR A 156 17.65 7.57 -11.33
C THR A 156 18.85 8.18 -10.62
N LYS A 157 18.79 9.47 -10.28
CA LYS A 157 19.81 10.20 -9.51
C LYS A 157 19.43 10.22 -8.02
N PRO A 158 20.39 10.44 -7.12
CA PRO A 158 20.09 10.63 -5.71
C PRO A 158 18.99 11.67 -5.47
N VAL A 159 18.06 11.35 -4.58
CA VAL A 159 17.02 12.28 -4.14
C VAL A 159 17.63 13.34 -3.22
N THR A 160 17.21 14.58 -3.40
CA THR A 160 17.52 15.69 -2.50
C THR A 160 16.75 15.53 -1.20
N GLN A 161 17.13 16.26 -0.15
CA GLN A 161 16.42 16.21 1.13
C GLN A 161 14.93 16.60 1.01
N ALA A 162 14.60 17.58 0.15
CA ALA A 162 13.23 18.00 -0.09
C ALA A 162 12.39 16.92 -0.81
N GLU A 163 13.00 16.24 -1.79
CA GLU A 163 12.38 15.11 -2.49
C GLU A 163 12.24 13.90 -1.56
N LEU A 164 13.20 13.65 -0.68
CA LEU A 164 13.10 12.61 0.34
C LEU A 164 11.95 12.89 1.31
N ASN A 165 11.74 14.14 1.71
CA ASN A 165 10.60 14.51 2.56
C ASN A 165 9.26 14.29 1.84
N ASN A 166 9.18 14.61 0.55
CA ASN A 166 8.02 14.27 -0.29
C ASN A 166 7.83 12.76 -0.38
N LEU A 167 8.91 12.00 -0.59
CA LEU A 167 8.84 10.55 -0.65
C LEU A 167 8.33 9.99 0.67
N LYS A 168 8.88 10.42 1.82
CA LYS A 168 8.43 9.98 3.16
C LYS A 168 6.95 10.25 3.43
N HIS A 169 6.35 11.27 2.79
CA HIS A 169 4.95 11.58 2.95
C HIS A 169 4.02 10.45 2.49
N HIS A 170 4.45 9.57 1.58
CA HIS A 170 3.58 8.51 1.05
C HIS A 170 3.01 7.59 2.13
N SER A 171 3.73 7.33 3.22
CA SER A 171 3.21 6.48 4.31
C SER A 171 1.99 7.12 4.98
N ILE A 172 2.05 8.43 5.21
CA ILE A 172 0.94 9.21 5.79
C ILE A 172 -0.18 9.41 4.76
N ALA A 173 0.15 9.69 3.50
CA ALA A 173 -0.84 9.77 2.44
C ALA A 173 -1.61 8.45 2.28
N GLY A 174 -0.91 7.32 2.34
CA GLY A 174 -1.49 5.98 2.30
C GLY A 174 -2.41 5.72 3.49
N TYR A 175 -2.00 6.14 4.69
CA TYR A 175 -2.86 6.07 5.89
C TYR A 175 -4.17 6.84 5.69
N VAL A 176 -4.09 8.10 5.26
CA VAL A 176 -5.24 8.97 5.00
C VAL A 176 -6.16 8.38 3.92
N LEU A 177 -5.60 7.93 2.80
CA LEU A 177 -6.35 7.33 1.69
C LEU A 177 -7.09 6.07 2.12
N LEU A 178 -6.42 5.15 2.80
CA LEU A 178 -7.01 3.89 3.22
C LEU A 178 -8.06 4.10 4.32
N SER A 179 -7.80 4.99 5.28
CA SER A 179 -8.84 5.36 6.25
C SER A 179 -10.07 5.94 5.57
N TYR A 180 -9.89 6.84 4.60
CA TYR A 180 -10.99 7.41 3.82
C TYR A 180 -11.76 6.33 3.04
N TYR A 181 -11.07 5.48 2.26
CA TYR A 181 -11.74 4.49 1.42
C TYR A 181 -12.43 3.38 2.22
N LEU A 182 -11.82 2.93 3.32
CA LEU A 182 -12.35 1.83 4.15
C LEU A 182 -13.31 2.33 5.23
N ARG A 183 -13.42 3.67 5.38
CA ARG A 183 -14.22 4.35 6.40
C ARG A 183 -13.90 3.88 7.82
N ASP A 184 -12.63 3.59 8.07
CA ASP A 184 -12.13 3.10 9.35
C ASP A 184 -10.70 3.62 9.59
N THR A 185 -10.54 4.45 10.61
CA THR A 185 -9.25 5.05 10.99
C THR A 185 -8.31 4.05 11.68
N GLY A 186 -8.86 2.95 12.20
CA GLY A 186 -8.15 1.84 12.83
C GLY A 186 -7.85 0.66 11.90
N HIS A 187 -8.30 0.72 10.64
CA HIS A 187 -8.20 -0.41 9.72
C HIS A 187 -6.75 -0.88 9.55
N LEU A 188 -6.54 -2.21 9.53
CA LEU A 188 -5.21 -2.81 9.42
C LEU A 188 -4.45 -2.29 8.20
N PHE A 189 -5.10 -2.20 7.04
CA PHE A 189 -4.47 -1.71 5.80
C PHE A 189 -3.93 -0.29 5.97
N ALA A 190 -4.72 0.59 6.58
CA ALA A 190 -4.32 1.97 6.83
C ALA A 190 -3.10 2.01 7.77
N ARG A 191 -3.11 1.22 8.85
CA ARG A 191 -1.95 1.12 9.77
C ARG A 191 -0.71 0.58 9.08
N VAL A 192 -0.83 -0.43 8.22
CA VAL A 192 0.31 -0.97 7.46
C VAL A 192 0.90 0.08 6.53
N ALA A 193 0.09 0.82 5.78
CA ALA A 193 0.58 1.94 4.97
C ALA A 193 1.28 3.00 5.81
N ARG A 194 0.77 3.30 7.01
CA ARG A 194 1.41 4.25 7.93
C ARG A 194 2.74 3.75 8.49
N ASP A 195 2.82 2.46 8.83
CA ASP A 195 3.85 1.89 9.72
C ASP A 195 4.95 1.11 8.99
N HIS A 196 4.81 0.81 7.68
CA HIS A 196 5.73 -0.10 6.98
C HIS A 196 7.19 0.38 6.87
N HIS A 197 7.46 1.66 7.09
CA HIS A 197 8.82 2.22 7.17
C HIS A 197 9.31 2.48 8.60
N GLU A 198 8.52 2.11 9.60
CA GLU A 198 8.93 2.23 10.99
C GLU A 198 9.95 1.18 11.39
N LYS A 199 10.81 1.57 12.32
CA LYS A 199 11.87 0.72 12.84
C LYS A 199 11.68 0.55 14.34
N LYS A 200 12.14 -0.59 14.86
CA LYS A 200 12.07 -0.89 16.30
C LYS A 200 12.84 0.11 17.17
N ASP A 201 13.85 0.76 16.60
CA ASP A 201 14.66 1.79 17.28
C ASP A 201 14.05 3.20 17.21
N GLY A 202 12.89 3.37 16.57
CA GLY A 202 12.22 4.67 16.41
C GLY A 202 12.81 5.57 15.32
N SER A 203 13.84 5.14 14.58
CA SER A 203 14.45 5.91 13.48
C SER A 203 13.70 5.83 12.14
N GLY A 204 12.39 5.56 12.21
CA GLY A 204 11.50 5.33 11.09
C GLY A 204 11.17 6.59 10.27
N PHE A 205 10.11 6.52 9.49
CA PHE A 205 9.67 7.65 8.65
C PHE A 205 8.90 8.68 9.44
N ARG A 206 8.16 8.26 10.47
CA ARG A 206 7.51 9.20 11.37
C ARG A 206 8.54 9.95 12.21
N PRO A 207 8.35 11.26 12.40
CA PRO A 207 8.96 11.93 13.53
C PRO A 207 8.48 11.23 14.81
N GLY A 208 9.43 10.86 15.67
CA GLY A 208 9.13 10.42 17.04
C GLY A 208 8.48 11.50 17.87
#